data_AF-A0A6P9DVG9-F1
#
_entry.id   AF-A0A6P9DVG9-F1
#
_cell.length_a   1.000
_cell.length_b   1.000
_cell.length_c   1.000
_cell.angle_alpha   90.00
_cell.angle_beta   90.00
_cell.angle_gamma   90.00
#
_symmetry.space_group_name_H-M   'P 1'
#
loop_
_entity.id
_entity.type
_entity.pdbx_description
1 polymer ?
#
loop_
_entity_poly.entity_id
_entity_poly.type
_entity_poly.pdbx_seq_one_letter_code
_entity_poly.pdbx_strand_id
1 'polypeptide(L)'
;MIIQEISGSISRELNSRFSRHDYDKLVAIDSRVEEMMKLLDMESNDVRFVGIHGMGGIGKITLAEIIYDRVSNCRFEGSSFISCIREKSTTSRDLASLQKQLLSTIMQEEINVWDHHLGIRMIMKMLQNKRVFIVLDDVDSEKQLTTLAGNQKWFGPGSRVIITCRDSHLLRTHGVYDICKVEQLHAAEALQLFSLSALKKTHPTENYMDLSKHFVKYAQGLPLALKVLGSFLFGRTMDAWESGRDQLEVVPNKDIINILQLSFEGLEDSQKKLFLDMACFFQEEWLNNNFKEILKSFGYYLDIDIDILVDKSLISRSKYERLFMHDLLKKMGQKIVRRECPEEPG
;
A
#
# COMPACT_ATOMS: atom_id res chain seq x y z
N MET A 1 -23.05 29.09 -6.46
CA MET A 1 -23.73 28.40 -7.58
C MET A 1 -22.73 27.93 -8.64
N ILE A 2 -21.80 28.77 -9.11
CA ILE A 2 -20.79 28.43 -10.13
C ILE A 2 -19.79 27.33 -9.69
N ILE A 3 -19.40 27.27 -8.41
CA ILE A 3 -18.46 26.25 -7.87
C ILE A 3 -19.06 24.83 -7.92
N GLN A 4 -20.37 24.68 -7.64
CA GLN A 4 -21.06 23.39 -7.71
C GLN A 4 -21.27 22.93 -9.16
N GLU A 5 -21.50 23.87 -10.08
CA GLU A 5 -21.65 23.58 -11.52
C GLU A 5 -20.33 23.13 -12.17
N ILE A 6 -19.20 23.74 -11.79
CA ILE A 6 -17.87 23.37 -12.31
C ILE A 6 -17.42 22.04 -11.70
N SER A 7 -17.58 21.86 -10.37
CA SER A 7 -17.31 20.57 -9.72
C SER A 7 -18.15 19.45 -10.33
N GLY A 8 -19.45 19.69 -10.57
CA GLY A 8 -20.34 18.71 -11.17
C GLY A 8 -20.08 18.43 -12.65
N SER A 9 -19.46 19.36 -13.38
CA SER A 9 -19.08 19.18 -14.79
C SER A 9 -17.75 18.45 -14.93
N ILE A 10 -16.78 18.73 -14.06
CA ILE A 10 -15.53 17.96 -13.95
C ILE A 10 -15.85 16.52 -13.51
N SER A 11 -16.70 16.31 -12.51
CA SER A 11 -17.14 14.96 -12.12
C SER A 11 -17.87 14.20 -13.24
N ARG A 12 -18.64 14.87 -14.10
CA ARG A 12 -19.33 14.22 -15.24
C ARG A 12 -18.39 13.88 -16.39
N GLU A 13 -17.41 14.74 -16.67
CA GLU A 13 -16.43 14.50 -17.73
C GLU A 13 -15.33 13.50 -17.29
N LEU A 14 -15.04 13.45 -15.99
CA LEU A 14 -14.26 12.39 -15.33
C LEU A 14 -14.99 11.04 -15.26
N ASN A 15 -16.28 10.95 -15.59
CA ASN A 15 -17.02 9.68 -15.57
C ASN A 15 -17.29 9.10 -16.97
N SER A 16 -17.01 9.86 -18.04
CA SER A 16 -17.44 9.50 -19.41
C SER A 16 -16.37 8.84 -20.28
N ARG A 17 -15.11 8.78 -19.84
CA ARG A 17 -13.96 8.35 -20.70
C ARG A 17 -13.42 6.93 -20.42
N PHE A 18 -14.07 6.13 -19.59
CA PHE A 18 -13.56 4.82 -19.17
C PHE A 18 -14.24 3.65 -19.87
N SER A 19 -13.49 2.60 -20.21
CA SER A 19 -14.10 1.28 -20.41
C SER A 19 -14.61 0.82 -19.03
N ARG A 20 -15.93 0.78 -18.87
CA ARG A 20 -16.63 0.44 -17.61
C ARG A 20 -16.18 -0.87 -16.94
N HIS A 21 -15.50 -1.76 -17.64
CA HIS A 21 -15.37 -3.18 -17.27
C HIS A 21 -14.39 -3.51 -16.14
N ASP A 22 -13.40 -2.65 -15.82
CA ASP A 22 -12.47 -2.90 -14.70
C ASP A 22 -12.81 -2.12 -13.43
N TYR A 23 -13.53 -0.99 -13.55
CA TYR A 23 -14.01 -0.22 -12.39
C TYR A 23 -15.17 -0.90 -11.66
N ASP A 24 -15.99 -1.71 -12.34
CA ASP A 24 -17.11 -2.44 -11.74
C ASP A 24 -16.67 -3.46 -10.65
N LYS A 25 -15.37 -3.72 -10.52
CA LYS A 25 -14.78 -4.61 -9.51
C LYS A 25 -14.15 -3.88 -8.32
N LEU A 26 -14.13 -2.55 -8.34
CA LEU A 26 -13.57 -1.74 -7.26
C LEU A 26 -14.65 -1.46 -6.22
N VAL A 27 -14.34 -1.79 -4.97
CA VAL A 27 -15.25 -1.65 -3.83
C VAL A 27 -14.69 -0.60 -2.89
N ALA A 28 -15.53 0.33 -2.45
CA ALA A 28 -15.23 1.31 -1.40
C ALA A 28 -14.03 2.25 -1.67
N ILE A 29 -13.75 2.55 -2.94
CA ILE A 29 -12.61 3.39 -3.31
C ILE A 29 -12.95 4.88 -3.33
N ASP A 30 -14.22 5.25 -3.45
CA ASP A 30 -14.63 6.63 -3.76
C ASP A 30 -14.22 7.62 -2.66
N SER A 31 -14.42 7.28 -1.39
CA SER A 31 -14.02 8.12 -0.25
C SER A 31 -12.51 8.37 -0.22
N ARG A 32 -11.71 7.36 -0.56
CA ARG A 32 -10.24 7.44 -0.64
C ARG A 32 -9.78 8.26 -1.83
N VAL A 33 -10.48 8.16 -2.95
CA VAL A 33 -10.21 9.02 -4.11
C VAL A 33 -10.53 10.48 -3.77
N GLU A 34 -11.66 10.75 -3.12
CA GLU A 34 -11.99 12.10 -2.67
C GLU A 34 -10.95 12.67 -1.69
N GLU A 35 -10.50 11.86 -0.74
CA GLU A 35 -9.41 12.22 0.18
C GLU A 35 -8.12 12.57 -0.59
N MET A 36 -7.70 11.71 -1.53
CA MET A 36 -6.54 11.96 -2.38
C MET A 36 -6.67 13.22 -3.22
N MET A 37 -7.83 13.45 -3.83
CA MET A 37 -8.08 14.65 -4.66
C MET A 37 -7.99 15.94 -3.83
N LYS A 38 -8.41 15.90 -2.55
CA LYS A 38 -8.24 17.04 -1.63
C LYS A 38 -6.78 17.30 -1.29
N LEU A 39 -5.99 16.26 -1.01
CA LEU A 39 -4.56 16.39 -0.74
C LEU A 39 -3.79 16.94 -1.96
N LEU A 40 -4.16 16.45 -3.15
CA LEU A 40 -3.57 16.92 -4.40
C LEU A 40 -3.93 18.38 -4.70
N ASP A 41 -5.15 18.84 -4.40
CA ASP A 41 -5.62 20.21 -4.66
C ASP A 41 -5.20 20.74 -6.03
N MET A 42 -5.86 20.23 -7.06
CA MET A 42 -5.46 20.43 -8.45
C MET A 42 -5.53 21.89 -8.94
N GLU A 43 -6.15 22.78 -8.15
CA GLU A 43 -6.28 24.21 -8.44
C GLU A 43 -5.09 25.03 -7.92
N SER A 44 -4.34 24.51 -6.95
CA SER A 44 -3.13 25.16 -6.44
C SER A 44 -1.97 25.11 -7.45
N ASN A 45 -1.17 26.18 -7.52
CA ASN A 45 -0.01 26.26 -8.41
C ASN A 45 1.33 25.90 -7.72
N ASP A 46 1.30 25.43 -6.48
CA ASP A 46 2.48 24.88 -5.80
C ASP A 46 2.90 23.52 -6.38
N VAL A 47 4.04 23.00 -5.93
CA VAL A 47 4.48 21.63 -6.21
C VAL A 47 4.20 20.78 -4.99
N ARG A 48 3.39 19.72 -5.12
CA ARG A 48 3.03 18.87 -3.98
C ARG A 48 3.47 17.45 -4.12
N PHE A 49 3.94 16.92 -3.01
CA PHE A 49 4.25 15.51 -2.86
C PHE A 49 3.21 14.94 -1.89
N VAL A 50 2.54 13.87 -2.29
CA VAL A 50 1.54 13.21 -1.47
C VAL A 50 1.94 11.75 -1.29
N GLY A 51 2.00 11.31 -0.03
CA GLY A 51 2.28 9.93 0.32
C GLY A 51 1.00 9.09 0.38
N ILE A 52 1.04 7.86 -0.14
CA ILE A 52 0.03 6.83 0.13
C ILE A 52 0.69 5.75 0.97
N HIS A 53 0.22 5.59 2.20
CA HIS A 53 0.83 4.71 3.21
C HIS A 53 -0.13 3.62 3.69
N GLY A 54 0.42 2.48 4.11
CA GLY A 54 -0.33 1.37 4.68
C GLY A 54 0.34 0.01 4.48
N MET A 55 -0.28 -1.01 5.08
CA MET A 55 0.18 -2.41 5.08
C MET A 55 0.32 -3.01 3.66
N GLY A 56 1.14 -4.05 3.51
CA GLY A 56 1.23 -4.83 2.27
C GLY A 56 -0.13 -5.41 1.87
N GLY A 57 -0.52 -5.28 0.59
CA GLY A 57 -1.80 -5.80 0.09
C GLY A 57 -3.05 -4.97 0.41
N ILE A 58 -2.91 -3.80 1.06
CA ILE A 58 -4.04 -2.94 1.47
C ILE A 58 -4.70 -2.15 0.32
N GLY A 59 -4.07 -2.10 -0.87
CA GLY A 59 -4.62 -1.40 -2.05
C GLY A 59 -4.00 -0.03 -2.38
N LYS A 60 -2.82 0.30 -1.84
CA LYS A 60 -2.11 1.56 -2.15
C LYS A 60 -1.89 1.79 -3.65
N ILE A 61 -1.34 0.79 -4.34
CA ILE A 61 -1.08 0.85 -5.78
C ILE A 61 -2.39 1.05 -6.57
N THR A 62 -3.44 0.32 -6.21
CA THR A 62 -4.76 0.45 -6.84
C THR A 62 -5.33 1.86 -6.70
N LEU A 63 -5.19 2.48 -5.52
CA LEU A 63 -5.58 3.89 -5.34
C LEU A 63 -4.74 4.81 -6.23
N ALA A 64 -3.42 4.61 -6.28
CA ALA A 64 -2.53 5.42 -7.11
C ALA A 64 -2.84 5.29 -8.62
N GLU A 65 -3.13 4.09 -9.11
CA GLU A 65 -3.53 3.80 -10.50
C GLU A 65 -4.83 4.53 -10.86
N ILE A 66 -5.86 4.43 -10.02
CA ILE A 66 -7.14 5.12 -10.24
C ILE A 66 -6.95 6.63 -10.32
N ILE A 67 -6.12 7.19 -9.43
CA ILE A 67 -5.82 8.62 -9.47
C ILE A 67 -5.05 8.95 -10.75
N TYR A 68 -4.02 8.19 -11.10
CA TYR A 68 -3.25 8.40 -12.32
C TYR A 68 -4.13 8.41 -13.57
N ASP A 69 -5.02 7.44 -13.71
CA ASP A 69 -5.94 7.36 -14.84
C ASP A 69 -6.92 8.55 -14.89
N ARG A 70 -7.37 9.03 -13.72
CA ARG A 70 -8.28 10.18 -13.62
C ARG A 70 -7.60 11.51 -13.93
N VAL A 71 -6.34 11.72 -13.53
CA VAL A 71 -5.71 13.05 -13.54
C VAL A 71 -4.51 13.22 -14.47
N SER A 72 -3.88 12.15 -14.96
CA SER A 72 -2.66 12.23 -15.80
C SER A 72 -2.84 13.13 -17.03
N ASN A 73 -4.04 13.15 -17.61
CA ASN A 73 -4.37 13.95 -18.79
C ASN A 73 -4.92 15.36 -18.46
N CYS A 74 -4.93 15.76 -17.18
CA CYS A 74 -5.53 17.02 -16.73
C CYS A 74 -4.49 18.13 -16.58
N ARG A 75 -4.34 18.98 -17.60
CA ARG A 75 -3.54 20.23 -17.51
C ARG A 75 -2.07 20.02 -17.10
N PHE A 76 -1.51 18.84 -17.34
CA PHE A 76 -0.07 18.54 -17.21
C PHE A 76 0.60 18.53 -18.58
N GLU A 77 1.86 18.94 -18.63
CA GLU A 77 2.71 18.87 -19.83
C GLU A 77 3.27 17.47 -20.06
N GLY A 78 3.23 16.61 -19.04
CA GLY A 78 3.61 15.21 -19.14
C GLY A 78 3.36 14.48 -17.83
N SER A 79 3.18 13.16 -17.91
CA SER A 79 2.94 12.32 -16.76
C SER A 79 3.74 11.01 -16.85
N SER A 80 4.05 10.40 -15.71
CA SER A 80 4.68 9.09 -15.68
C SER A 80 4.30 8.31 -14.43
N PHE A 81 4.08 7.01 -14.63
CA PHE A 81 3.87 6.04 -13.55
C PHE A 81 5.07 5.08 -13.55
N ILE A 82 5.83 5.08 -12.47
CA ILE A 82 6.96 4.18 -12.26
C ILE A 82 6.54 3.12 -11.24
N SER A 83 6.27 1.90 -11.72
CA SER A 83 5.78 0.78 -10.90
C SER A 83 6.89 -0.09 -10.33
N CYS A 84 6.64 -0.68 -9.16
CA CYS A 84 7.51 -1.68 -8.51
C CYS A 84 8.96 -1.19 -8.30
N ILE A 85 9.14 0.02 -7.76
CA ILE A 85 10.47 0.64 -7.64
C ILE A 85 11.41 -0.21 -6.78
N ARG A 86 10.94 -0.71 -5.62
CA ARG A 86 11.73 -1.61 -4.75
C ARG A 86 12.40 -2.75 -5.52
N GLU A 87 11.63 -3.45 -6.35
CA GLU A 87 12.11 -4.62 -7.10
C GLU A 87 13.01 -4.22 -8.28
N LYS A 88 12.74 -3.06 -8.90
CA LYS A 88 13.43 -2.55 -10.09
C LYS A 88 14.55 -1.57 -9.77
N SER A 89 15.05 -1.50 -8.53
CA SER A 89 16.11 -0.55 -8.16
C SER A 89 17.22 -1.16 -7.30
N THR A 90 17.53 -2.43 -7.51
CA THR A 90 18.53 -3.17 -6.69
C THR A 90 19.96 -2.70 -6.97
N THR A 91 20.22 -2.11 -8.14
CA THR A 91 21.53 -1.55 -8.51
C THR A 91 21.43 -0.08 -8.94
N SER A 92 22.58 0.60 -8.95
CA SER A 92 22.67 1.98 -9.47
C SER A 92 22.35 2.08 -10.98
N ARG A 93 22.51 1.00 -11.75
CA ARG A 93 22.13 0.96 -13.17
C ARG A 93 20.61 0.91 -13.33
N ASP A 94 19.94 0.19 -12.44
CA ASP A 94 18.47 0.09 -12.49
C ASP A 94 17.83 1.45 -12.17
N LEU A 95 18.39 2.20 -11.22
CA LEU A 95 17.97 3.59 -10.97
C LEU A 95 18.11 4.49 -12.21
N ALA A 96 19.21 4.37 -12.96
CA ALA A 96 19.36 5.11 -14.23
C ALA A 96 18.30 4.70 -15.25
N SER A 97 17.93 3.41 -15.30
CA SER A 97 16.84 2.91 -16.15
C SER A 97 15.49 3.50 -15.77
N LEU A 98 15.17 3.58 -14.46
CA LEU A 98 13.94 4.21 -13.98
C LEU A 98 13.89 5.71 -14.31
N GLN A 99 15.02 6.42 -14.22
CA GLN A 99 15.10 7.83 -14.63
C GLN A 99 14.95 7.99 -16.15
N LYS A 100 15.54 7.10 -16.96
CA LYS A 100 15.31 7.04 -18.41
C LYS A 100 13.83 6.86 -18.70
N GLN A 101 13.16 5.91 -18.05
CA GLN A 101 11.72 5.69 -18.20
C GLN A 101 10.93 6.96 -17.86
N LEU A 102 11.16 7.54 -16.66
CA LEU A 102 10.49 8.75 -16.19
C LEU A 102 10.59 9.90 -17.20
N LEU A 103 11.82 10.20 -17.62
CA LEU A 103 12.09 11.28 -18.57
C LEU A 103 11.48 10.99 -19.93
N SER A 104 11.66 9.78 -20.46
CA SER A 104 11.18 9.43 -21.81
C SER A 104 9.65 9.46 -21.89
N THR A 105 8.95 9.02 -20.84
CA THR A 105 7.48 9.09 -20.80
C THR A 105 6.98 10.52 -20.73
N ILE A 106 7.57 11.36 -19.87
CA ILE A 106 7.14 12.77 -19.72
C ILE A 106 7.43 13.57 -20.98
N MET A 107 8.59 13.35 -21.59
CA MET A 107 9.04 14.12 -22.76
C MET A 107 8.51 13.56 -24.08
N GLN A 108 7.96 12.35 -24.08
CA GLN A 108 7.51 11.61 -25.27
C GLN A 108 8.63 11.43 -26.32
N GLU A 109 9.87 11.32 -25.85
CA GLU A 109 11.07 11.18 -26.66
C GLU A 109 12.01 10.15 -26.02
N GLU A 110 12.83 9.47 -26.82
CA GLU A 110 13.83 8.56 -26.26
C GLU A 110 14.97 9.36 -25.62
N ILE A 111 15.10 9.23 -24.30
CA ILE A 111 16.15 9.91 -23.54
C ILE A 111 17.18 8.89 -23.07
N ASN A 112 18.46 9.20 -23.26
CA ASN A 112 19.53 8.33 -22.81
C ASN A 112 20.08 8.79 -21.45
N VAL A 113 20.08 7.89 -20.47
CA VAL A 113 20.61 8.12 -19.12
C VAL A 113 21.64 7.04 -18.83
N TRP A 114 22.93 7.42 -18.94
CA TRP A 114 24.05 6.49 -18.79
C TRP A 114 24.29 6.07 -17.34
N ASP A 115 24.06 6.98 -16.40
CA ASP A 115 24.24 6.78 -14.97
C ASP A 115 23.24 7.63 -14.18
N HIS A 116 22.97 7.23 -12.95
CA HIS A 116 21.92 7.86 -12.15
C HIS A 116 22.22 9.30 -11.72
N HIS A 117 23.49 9.69 -11.59
CA HIS A 117 23.86 11.08 -11.27
C HIS A 117 23.60 12.01 -12.45
N LEU A 118 23.89 11.55 -13.68
CA LEU A 118 23.47 12.26 -14.88
C LEU A 118 21.94 12.39 -14.94
N GLY A 119 21.20 11.30 -14.68
CA GLY A 119 19.75 11.31 -14.68
C GLY A 119 19.15 12.31 -13.68
N ILE A 120 19.72 12.44 -12.47
CA ILE A 120 19.31 13.46 -11.49
C ILE A 120 19.39 14.87 -12.11
N ARG A 121 20.54 15.21 -12.70
CA ARG A 121 20.75 16.53 -13.33
C ARG A 121 19.80 16.77 -14.49
N MET A 122 19.49 15.71 -15.26
CA MET A 122 18.54 15.79 -16.38
C MET A 122 17.12 16.02 -15.88
N ILE A 123 16.66 15.28 -14.87
CA ILE A 123 15.34 15.49 -14.24
C ILE A 123 15.20 16.93 -13.76
N MET A 124 16.18 17.42 -12.99
CA MET A 124 16.17 18.81 -12.52
C MET A 124 16.08 19.79 -13.67
N LYS A 125 16.97 19.69 -14.67
CA LYS A 125 17.02 20.66 -15.78
C LYS A 125 15.76 20.63 -16.64
N MET A 126 15.22 19.44 -16.92
CA MET A 126 14.14 19.26 -17.89
C MET A 126 12.77 19.49 -17.26
N LEU A 127 12.59 19.19 -15.98
CA LEU A 127 11.28 19.24 -15.32
C LEU A 127 11.08 20.48 -14.44
N GLN A 128 12.12 21.25 -14.12
CA GLN A 128 12.05 22.42 -13.22
C GLN A 128 11.03 23.49 -13.63
N ASN A 129 10.72 23.60 -14.92
CA ASN A 129 9.73 24.56 -15.43
C ASN A 129 8.52 23.89 -16.08
N LYS A 130 8.34 22.58 -15.87
CA LYS A 130 7.24 21.82 -16.44
C LYS A 130 6.24 21.42 -15.38
N ARG A 131 4.96 21.59 -15.68
CA ARG A 131 3.87 21.07 -14.86
C ARG A 131 3.68 19.58 -15.13
N VAL A 132 4.16 18.72 -14.23
CA VAL A 132 4.16 17.25 -14.41
C VAL A 132 3.34 16.50 -13.36
N PHE A 133 2.85 15.31 -13.73
CA PHE A 133 2.17 14.38 -12.83
C PHE A 133 2.95 13.07 -12.73
N ILE A 134 3.51 12.78 -11.55
CA ILE A 134 4.38 11.61 -11.36
C ILE A 134 3.81 10.71 -10.28
N VAL A 135 3.79 9.40 -10.54
CA VAL A 135 3.53 8.38 -9.51
C VAL A 135 4.76 7.50 -9.37
N LEU A 136 5.28 7.42 -8.14
CA LEU A 136 6.36 6.55 -7.74
C LEU A 136 5.79 5.46 -6.84
N ASP A 137 5.67 4.25 -7.37
CA ASP A 137 5.05 3.13 -6.66
C ASP A 137 6.07 2.18 -6.02
N ASP A 138 5.76 1.78 -4.80
CA ASP A 138 6.47 0.81 -3.97
C ASP A 138 7.91 1.23 -3.65
N VAL A 139 8.05 2.47 -3.16
CA VAL A 139 9.30 3.03 -2.65
C VAL A 139 9.60 2.50 -1.25
N ASP A 140 10.85 2.12 -0.99
CA ASP A 140 11.31 1.58 0.29
C ASP A 140 12.68 2.10 0.76
N SER A 141 13.33 3.02 0.02
CA SER A 141 14.58 3.65 0.46
C SER A 141 14.68 5.13 0.08
N GLU A 142 15.44 5.88 0.88
CA GLU A 142 15.72 7.30 0.62
C GLU A 142 16.45 7.48 -0.70
N LYS A 143 17.38 6.57 -1.04
CA LYS A 143 18.14 6.60 -2.29
C LYS A 143 17.22 6.62 -3.53
N GLN A 144 16.11 5.88 -3.52
CA GLN A 144 15.15 5.91 -4.62
C GLN A 144 14.51 7.29 -4.75
N LEU A 145 14.06 7.88 -3.64
CA LEU A 145 13.43 9.20 -3.62
C LEU A 145 14.40 10.31 -4.03
N THR A 146 15.61 10.33 -3.48
CA THR A 146 16.63 11.33 -3.82
C THR A 146 17.11 11.21 -5.27
N THR A 147 16.87 10.06 -5.92
CA THR A 147 17.26 9.81 -7.31
C THR A 147 16.14 10.13 -8.30
N LEU A 148 14.88 9.90 -7.94
CA LEU A 148 13.72 10.06 -8.84
C LEU A 148 12.95 11.37 -8.62
N ALA A 149 12.81 11.83 -7.37
CA ALA A 149 12.06 13.02 -7.01
C ALA A 149 12.65 13.65 -5.74
N GLY A 150 13.85 14.23 -5.87
CA GLY A 150 14.65 14.63 -4.70
C GLY A 150 14.05 15.74 -3.84
N ASN A 151 13.33 16.69 -4.42
CA ASN A 151 12.51 17.66 -3.70
C ASN A 151 11.60 18.44 -4.68
N GLN A 152 10.72 19.28 -4.14
CA GLN A 152 9.76 20.08 -4.89
C GLN A 152 10.40 21.05 -5.91
N LYS A 153 11.65 21.51 -5.71
CA LYS A 153 12.32 22.46 -6.62
C LYS A 153 12.72 21.84 -7.96
N TRP A 154 12.62 20.52 -8.09
CA TRP A 154 12.91 19.80 -9.32
C TRP A 154 11.81 19.93 -10.37
N PHE A 155 10.63 20.42 -9.98
CA PHE A 155 9.43 20.42 -10.81
C PHE A 155 8.84 21.82 -10.95
N GLY A 156 8.17 22.07 -12.07
CA GLY A 156 7.53 23.35 -12.35
C GLY A 156 6.24 23.55 -11.54
N PRO A 157 5.78 24.80 -11.41
CA PRO A 157 4.54 25.13 -10.71
C PRO A 157 3.34 24.27 -11.14
N GLY A 158 2.52 23.87 -10.17
CA GLY A 158 1.34 23.03 -10.38
C GLY A 158 1.62 21.53 -10.54
N SER A 159 2.88 21.10 -10.36
CA SER A 159 3.26 19.68 -10.44
C SER A 159 2.78 18.88 -9.23
N ARG A 160 2.51 17.60 -9.42
CA ARG A 160 2.10 16.66 -8.37
C ARG A 160 2.91 15.38 -8.45
N VAL A 161 3.37 14.91 -7.29
CA VAL A 161 4.09 13.65 -7.14
C VAL A 161 3.36 12.80 -6.11
N ILE A 162 2.94 11.59 -6.47
CA ILE A 162 2.39 10.61 -5.55
C ILE A 162 3.47 9.56 -5.27
N ILE A 163 3.66 9.22 -4.00
CA ILE A 163 4.60 8.18 -3.58
C ILE A 163 3.81 7.12 -2.82
N THR A 164 3.78 5.88 -3.30
CA THR A 164 3.25 4.77 -2.50
C THR A 164 4.40 4.16 -1.70
N CYS A 165 4.18 3.99 -0.39
CA CYS A 165 5.22 3.50 0.52
C CYS A 165 4.62 2.67 1.65
N ARG A 166 5.35 1.69 2.15
CA ARG A 166 4.97 0.94 3.36
C ARG A 166 5.50 1.57 4.64
N ASP A 167 6.47 2.48 4.52
CA ASP A 167 7.18 3.12 5.61
C ASP A 167 6.82 4.61 5.68
N SER A 168 6.02 5.00 6.67
CA SER A 168 5.62 6.39 6.83
C SER A 168 6.75 7.28 7.35
N HIS A 169 7.77 6.71 8.01
CA HIS A 169 8.95 7.44 8.44
C HIS A 169 9.74 7.94 7.23
N LEU A 170 9.93 7.07 6.24
CA LEU A 170 10.64 7.39 4.99
C LEU A 170 9.99 8.57 4.24
N LEU A 171 8.66 8.64 4.23
CA LEU A 171 7.92 9.78 3.65
C LEU A 171 8.22 11.07 4.42
N ARG A 172 8.16 11.03 5.75
CA ARG A 172 8.39 12.21 6.61
C ARG A 172 9.83 12.71 6.54
N THR A 173 10.82 11.82 6.51
CA THR A 173 12.23 12.21 6.37
C THR A 173 12.51 12.84 5.01
N HIS A 174 11.78 12.44 3.97
CA HIS A 174 11.80 13.08 2.65
C HIS A 174 10.99 14.39 2.57
N GLY A 175 10.38 14.83 3.67
CA GLY A 175 9.58 16.06 3.73
C GLY A 175 8.16 15.93 3.16
N VAL A 176 7.64 14.71 3.04
CA VAL A 176 6.27 14.43 2.60
C VAL A 176 5.36 14.29 3.83
N TYR A 177 4.62 15.35 4.14
CA TYR A 177 3.72 15.40 5.31
C TYR A 177 2.24 15.17 4.96
N ASP A 178 1.85 15.43 3.72
CA ASP A 178 0.51 15.08 3.20
C ASP A 178 0.46 13.59 2.92
N ILE A 179 -0.02 12.80 3.89
CA ILE A 179 -0.05 11.33 3.81
C ILE A 179 -1.49 10.82 3.91
N CYS A 180 -1.95 10.15 2.86
CA CYS A 180 -3.17 9.36 2.87
C CYS A 180 -2.86 7.96 3.41
N LYS A 181 -3.41 7.63 4.58
CA LYS A 181 -3.29 6.29 5.17
C LYS A 181 -4.44 5.42 4.69
N VAL A 182 -4.13 4.37 3.94
CA VAL A 182 -5.11 3.39 3.46
C VAL A 182 -5.41 2.39 4.59
N GLU A 183 -6.69 2.27 4.93
CA GLU A 183 -7.18 1.37 5.98
C GLU A 183 -7.87 0.14 5.40
N GLN A 184 -8.19 -0.80 6.28
CA GLN A 184 -8.88 -2.05 5.93
C GLN A 184 -10.31 -1.76 5.48
N LEU A 185 -10.84 -2.62 4.60
CA LEU A 185 -12.24 -2.58 4.19
C LEU A 185 -13.15 -2.92 5.38
N HIS A 186 -14.27 -2.21 5.49
CA HIS A 186 -15.30 -2.56 6.45
C HIS A 186 -15.99 -3.87 6.05
N ALA A 187 -16.67 -4.52 7.00
CA ALA A 187 -17.20 -5.87 6.82
C ALA A 187 -18.09 -6.03 5.57
N ALA A 188 -18.94 -5.04 5.27
CA ALA A 188 -19.82 -5.07 4.09
C ALA A 188 -19.02 -4.99 2.77
N GLU A 189 -18.03 -4.11 2.72
CA GLU A 189 -17.16 -3.88 1.57
C GLU A 189 -16.25 -5.08 1.32
N ALA A 190 -15.70 -5.64 2.40
CA ALA A 190 -14.90 -6.85 2.38
C ALA A 190 -15.70 -8.06 1.85
N LEU A 191 -16.95 -8.20 2.29
CA LEU A 191 -17.86 -9.25 1.83
C LEU A 191 -18.19 -9.09 0.34
N GLN A 192 -18.44 -7.86 -0.11
CA GLN A 192 -18.68 -7.57 -1.53
C GLN A 192 -17.45 -7.92 -2.38
N LEU A 193 -16.25 -7.48 -1.98
CA LEU A 193 -15.02 -7.76 -2.73
C LEU A 193 -14.71 -9.27 -2.80
N PHE A 194 -14.87 -9.98 -1.68
CA PHE A 194 -14.72 -11.43 -1.63
C PHE A 194 -15.73 -12.12 -2.56
N SER A 195 -17.00 -11.73 -2.49
CA SER A 195 -18.07 -12.30 -3.32
C SER A 195 -17.84 -12.06 -4.82
N LEU A 196 -17.37 -10.87 -5.20
CA LEU A 196 -17.00 -10.58 -6.59
C LEU A 196 -15.87 -11.50 -7.07
N SER A 197 -14.91 -11.81 -6.19
CA SER A 197 -13.78 -12.68 -6.51
C SER A 197 -14.21 -14.15 -6.61
N ALA A 198 -14.96 -14.63 -5.61
CA ALA A 198 -15.31 -16.05 -5.42
C ALA A 198 -16.54 -16.52 -6.20
N LEU A 199 -17.51 -15.63 -6.42
CA LEU A 199 -18.83 -15.98 -6.95
C LEU A 199 -19.22 -15.15 -8.19
N LYS A 200 -18.43 -14.14 -8.57
CA LYS A 200 -18.74 -13.16 -9.64
C LYS A 200 -20.07 -12.44 -9.41
N LYS A 201 -20.46 -12.28 -8.15
CA LYS A 201 -21.67 -11.58 -7.72
C LYS A 201 -21.32 -10.55 -6.66
N THR A 202 -22.09 -9.48 -6.56
CA THR A 202 -21.90 -8.44 -5.53
C THR A 202 -22.14 -8.97 -4.12
N HIS A 203 -22.98 -10.01 -3.97
CA HIS A 203 -23.24 -10.64 -2.68
C HIS A 203 -23.28 -12.17 -2.80
N PRO A 204 -22.88 -12.89 -1.73
CA PRO A 204 -23.04 -14.33 -1.68
C PRO A 204 -24.52 -14.72 -1.73
N THR A 205 -24.81 -15.86 -2.36
CA THR A 205 -26.12 -16.50 -2.19
C THR A 205 -26.25 -17.05 -0.77
N GLU A 206 -27.47 -17.25 -0.28
CA GLU A 206 -27.76 -17.71 1.08
C GLU A 206 -26.89 -18.91 1.51
N ASN A 207 -26.82 -19.93 0.66
CA ASN A 207 -26.02 -21.14 0.87
C ASN A 207 -24.51 -20.89 1.11
N TYR A 208 -23.94 -19.81 0.56
CA TYR A 208 -22.52 -19.49 0.69
C TYR A 208 -22.26 -18.35 1.69
N MET A 209 -23.30 -17.81 2.32
CA MET A 209 -23.19 -16.60 3.14
C MET A 209 -22.28 -16.80 4.36
N ASP A 210 -22.49 -17.88 5.12
CA ASP A 210 -21.74 -18.11 6.36
C ASP A 210 -20.28 -18.48 6.09
N LEU A 211 -20.02 -19.29 5.06
CA LEU A 211 -18.65 -19.57 4.61
C LEU A 211 -17.97 -18.29 4.11
N SER A 212 -18.67 -17.45 3.35
CA SER A 212 -18.12 -16.17 2.88
C SER A 212 -17.74 -15.27 4.05
N LYS A 213 -18.60 -15.15 5.07
CA LYS A 213 -18.29 -14.41 6.30
C LYS A 213 -17.07 -14.96 7.01
N HIS A 214 -16.87 -16.27 7.01
CA HIS A 214 -15.68 -16.89 7.61
C HIS A 214 -14.38 -16.48 6.90
N PHE A 215 -14.34 -16.55 5.57
CA PHE A 215 -13.16 -16.11 4.80
C PHE A 215 -12.93 -14.59 4.92
N VAL A 216 -14.01 -13.80 4.95
CA VAL A 216 -13.92 -12.35 5.20
C VAL A 216 -13.35 -12.06 6.58
N LYS A 217 -13.80 -12.79 7.61
CA LYS A 217 -13.26 -12.68 8.97
C LYS A 217 -11.78 -13.06 9.02
N TYR A 218 -11.38 -14.11 8.31
CA TYR A 218 -9.97 -14.51 8.20
C TYR A 218 -9.11 -13.41 7.53
N ALA A 219 -9.62 -12.77 6.50
CA ALA A 219 -8.90 -11.73 5.77
C ALA A 219 -8.88 -10.36 6.48
N GLN A 220 -9.79 -10.12 7.44
CA GLN A 220 -9.92 -8.87 8.21
C GLN A 220 -9.86 -7.60 7.34
N GLY A 221 -10.62 -7.61 6.24
CA GLY A 221 -10.71 -6.44 5.37
C GLY A 221 -9.47 -6.15 4.52
N LEU A 222 -8.45 -7.02 4.51
CA LEU A 222 -7.29 -6.89 3.64
C LEU A 222 -7.66 -7.25 2.18
N PRO A 223 -7.69 -6.30 1.22
CA PRO A 223 -8.21 -6.52 -0.13
C PRO A 223 -7.51 -7.64 -0.90
N LEU A 224 -6.19 -7.71 -0.81
CA LEU A 224 -5.41 -8.76 -1.46
C LEU A 224 -5.79 -10.15 -0.93
N ALA A 225 -5.91 -10.31 0.38
CA ALA A 225 -6.30 -11.59 0.98
C ALA A 225 -7.69 -12.02 0.51
N LEU A 226 -8.65 -11.09 0.48
CA LEU A 226 -10.01 -11.35 -0.01
C LEU A 226 -10.00 -11.83 -1.48
N LYS A 227 -9.20 -11.19 -2.35
CA LYS A 227 -9.05 -11.57 -3.76
C LYS A 227 -8.38 -12.93 -3.94
N VAL A 228 -7.31 -13.21 -3.19
CA VAL A 228 -6.60 -14.49 -3.24
C VAL A 228 -7.52 -15.63 -2.78
N LEU A 229 -8.19 -15.46 -1.65
CA LEU A 229 -9.11 -16.46 -1.10
C LEU A 229 -10.31 -16.68 -2.03
N GLY A 230 -10.91 -15.60 -2.53
CA GLY A 230 -12.04 -15.74 -3.44
C GLY A 230 -11.64 -16.43 -4.75
N SER A 231 -10.50 -16.08 -5.34
CA SER A 231 -10.00 -16.77 -6.53
C SER A 231 -9.65 -18.24 -6.26
N PHE A 232 -9.11 -18.54 -5.08
CA PHE A 232 -8.88 -19.90 -4.61
C PHE A 232 -10.16 -20.72 -4.42
N LEU A 233 -11.33 -20.09 -4.31
CA LEU A 233 -12.61 -20.77 -4.09
C LEU A 233 -13.52 -20.77 -5.33
N PHE A 234 -13.21 -19.91 -6.31
CA PHE A 234 -14.01 -19.78 -7.53
C PHE A 234 -14.19 -21.13 -8.24
N GLY A 235 -15.45 -21.43 -8.61
CA GLY A 235 -15.83 -22.64 -9.34
C GLY A 235 -15.83 -23.95 -8.54
N ARG A 236 -15.52 -23.91 -7.23
CA ARG A 236 -15.50 -25.10 -6.36
C ARG A 236 -16.85 -25.35 -5.69
N THR A 237 -17.06 -26.59 -5.28
CA THR A 237 -18.25 -27.03 -4.52
C THR A 237 -18.23 -26.51 -3.09
N MET A 238 -19.38 -26.54 -2.42
CA MET A 238 -19.48 -26.16 -1.00
C MET A 238 -18.56 -27.01 -0.10
N ASP A 239 -18.51 -28.33 -0.29
CA ASP A 239 -17.61 -29.22 0.45
C ASP A 239 -16.13 -28.82 0.31
N ALA A 240 -15.75 -28.32 -0.86
CA ALA A 240 -14.41 -27.82 -1.10
C ALA A 240 -14.16 -26.45 -0.44
N TRP A 241 -15.19 -25.62 -0.27
CA TRP A 241 -15.09 -24.40 0.53
C TRP A 241 -14.92 -24.72 2.03
N GLU A 242 -15.65 -25.71 2.54
CA GLU A 242 -15.49 -26.19 3.92
C GLU A 242 -14.09 -26.78 4.14
N SER A 243 -13.64 -27.65 3.23
CA SER A 243 -12.27 -28.19 3.27
C SER A 243 -11.21 -27.08 3.20
N GLY A 244 -11.44 -26.05 2.36
CA GLY A 244 -10.55 -24.90 2.24
C GLY A 244 -10.52 -24.02 3.49
N ARG A 245 -11.65 -23.87 4.19
CA ARG A 245 -11.73 -23.20 5.48
C ARG A 245 -10.86 -23.94 6.50
N ASP A 246 -11.08 -25.25 6.64
CA ASP A 246 -10.40 -26.07 7.64
C ASP A 246 -8.88 -26.11 7.36
N GLN A 247 -8.48 -26.13 6.09
CA GLN A 247 -7.08 -26.01 5.69
C GLN A 247 -6.43 -24.70 6.16
N LEU A 248 -7.12 -23.57 6.07
CA LEU A 248 -6.57 -22.25 6.46
C LEU A 248 -6.44 -22.06 7.97
N GLU A 249 -7.16 -22.84 8.77
CA GLU A 249 -6.97 -22.87 10.23
C GLU A 249 -5.61 -23.47 10.58
N VAL A 250 -5.15 -24.47 9.81
CA VAL A 250 -3.88 -25.16 10.02
C VAL A 250 -2.72 -24.46 9.31
N VAL A 251 -2.89 -24.12 8.03
CA VAL A 251 -1.82 -23.59 7.17
C VAL A 251 -2.26 -22.29 6.48
N PRO A 252 -1.67 -21.13 6.85
CA PRO A 252 -1.94 -19.88 6.16
C PRO A 252 -1.52 -19.93 4.69
N ASN A 253 -2.37 -19.40 3.82
CA ASN A 253 -2.14 -19.32 2.38
C ASN A 253 -0.78 -18.65 2.07
N LYS A 254 0.03 -19.32 1.25
CA LYS A 254 1.42 -18.92 0.96
C LYS A 254 1.51 -17.55 0.28
N ASP A 255 0.62 -17.25 -0.66
CA ASP A 255 0.68 -16.02 -1.46
C ASP A 255 0.38 -14.79 -0.60
N ILE A 256 -0.59 -14.92 0.31
CA ILE A 256 -0.89 -13.89 1.32
C ILE A 256 0.33 -13.66 2.21
N ILE A 257 0.90 -14.74 2.74
CA ILE A 257 2.06 -14.66 3.65
C ILE A 257 3.27 -14.00 2.97
N ASN A 258 3.61 -14.40 1.74
CA ASN A 258 4.77 -13.87 1.03
C ASN A 258 4.69 -12.33 0.87
N ILE A 259 3.51 -11.80 0.54
CA ILE A 259 3.35 -10.35 0.31
C ILE A 259 3.46 -9.55 1.62
N LEU A 260 3.00 -10.12 2.73
CA LEU A 260 3.14 -9.52 4.05
C LEU A 260 4.59 -9.59 4.54
N GLN A 261 5.29 -10.69 4.24
CA GLN A 261 6.65 -10.95 4.69
C GLN A 261 7.67 -9.93 4.15
N LEU A 262 7.41 -9.33 2.99
CA LEU A 262 8.27 -8.27 2.42
C LEU A 262 8.51 -7.10 3.39
N SER A 263 7.50 -6.71 4.19
CA SER A 263 7.67 -5.66 5.18
C SER A 263 8.50 -6.12 6.40
N PHE A 264 8.44 -7.40 6.73
CA PHE A 264 9.19 -8.03 7.82
C PHE A 264 10.67 -8.22 7.45
N GLU A 265 10.96 -8.55 6.20
CA GLU A 265 12.34 -8.79 5.73
C GLU A 265 13.23 -7.55 5.88
N GLY A 266 12.66 -6.35 5.70
CA GLY A 266 13.32 -5.07 5.88
C GLY A 266 13.46 -4.58 7.33
N LEU A 267 13.19 -5.43 8.32
CA LEU A 267 13.46 -5.16 9.74
C LEU A 267 14.87 -5.62 10.13
N GLU A 268 15.45 -4.93 11.10
CA GLU A 268 16.67 -5.36 11.79
C GLU A 268 16.38 -6.54 12.74
N ASP A 269 17.41 -7.28 13.14
CA ASP A 269 17.25 -8.51 13.92
C ASP A 269 16.52 -8.31 15.26
N SER A 270 16.74 -7.20 15.96
CA SER A 270 16.03 -6.87 17.21
C SER A 270 14.53 -6.66 16.96
N GLN A 271 14.19 -5.96 15.88
CA GLN A 271 12.82 -5.65 15.50
C GLN A 271 12.10 -6.90 14.99
N LYS A 272 12.80 -7.78 14.25
CA LYS A 272 12.28 -9.09 13.84
C LYS A 272 11.90 -9.92 15.05
N LYS A 273 12.79 -10.03 16.05
CA LYS A 273 12.50 -10.74 17.29
C LYS A 273 11.30 -10.16 18.03
N LEU A 274 11.24 -8.83 18.20
CA LEU A 274 10.08 -8.16 18.81
C LEU A 274 8.79 -8.46 18.04
N PHE A 275 8.82 -8.38 16.71
CA PHE A 275 7.66 -8.69 15.88
C PHE A 275 7.18 -10.14 16.07
N LEU A 276 8.11 -11.10 16.13
CA LEU A 276 7.79 -12.52 16.32
C LEU A 276 7.24 -12.79 17.73
N ASP A 277 7.85 -12.21 18.77
CA ASP A 277 7.35 -12.30 20.15
C ASP A 277 5.94 -11.73 20.25
N MET A 278 5.69 -10.58 19.60
CA MET A 278 4.34 -10.06 19.47
C MET A 278 3.46 -11.08 18.71
N ALA A 279 3.83 -11.57 17.53
CA ALA A 279 2.99 -12.51 16.80
C ALA A 279 2.58 -13.77 17.60
N CYS A 280 3.46 -14.28 18.48
CA CYS A 280 3.21 -15.47 19.29
C CYS A 280 2.44 -15.17 20.58
N PHE A 281 2.85 -14.15 21.33
CA PHE A 281 2.29 -13.90 22.66
C PHE A 281 1.10 -12.92 22.61
N PHE A 282 0.87 -12.23 21.49
CA PHE A 282 0.02 -11.05 21.47
C PHE A 282 -1.48 -11.34 21.63
N GLN A 283 -2.01 -11.07 22.83
CA GLN A 283 -3.44 -10.87 23.07
C GLN A 283 -3.83 -9.41 22.81
N GLU A 284 -5.06 -9.12 22.39
CA GLU A 284 -5.50 -7.85 21.78
C GLU A 284 -5.33 -6.55 22.61
N GLU A 285 -4.76 -6.60 23.81
CA GLU A 285 -4.62 -5.46 24.73
C GLU A 285 -3.20 -5.31 25.32
N TRP A 286 -2.20 -4.99 24.49
CA TRP A 286 -0.86 -4.65 24.99
C TRP A 286 -0.73 -3.17 25.27
N LEU A 287 -1.08 -2.79 26.50
CA LEU A 287 -0.47 -1.67 27.24
C LEU A 287 -0.94 -1.72 28.70
N ASN A 288 -0.58 -2.78 29.43
CA ASN A 288 -0.33 -2.62 30.86
C ASN A 288 1.17 -2.34 31.05
N ASN A 289 1.53 -1.50 32.04
CA ASN A 289 2.92 -1.12 32.29
C ASN A 289 3.82 -2.35 32.51
N ASN A 290 3.26 -3.40 33.12
CA ASN A 290 3.95 -4.65 33.44
C ASN A 290 4.53 -5.34 32.20
N PHE A 291 3.84 -5.35 31.05
CA PHE A 291 4.40 -6.02 29.87
C PHE A 291 5.47 -5.20 29.15
N LYS A 292 5.38 -3.87 29.18
CA LYS A 292 6.49 -3.04 28.69
C LYS A 292 7.77 -3.35 29.48
N GLU A 293 7.66 -3.58 30.79
CA GLU A 293 8.79 -3.97 31.63
C GLU A 293 9.33 -5.36 31.27
N ILE A 294 8.45 -6.33 31.00
CA ILE A 294 8.84 -7.67 30.55
C ILE A 294 9.60 -7.60 29.21
N LEU A 295 9.07 -6.90 28.20
CA LEU A 295 9.76 -6.76 26.92
C LEU A 295 11.08 -6.00 27.05
N LYS A 296 11.14 -4.96 27.89
CA LYS A 296 12.41 -4.28 28.20
C LYS A 296 13.41 -5.22 28.87
N SER A 297 12.96 -6.17 29.70
CA SER A 297 13.82 -7.17 30.34
C SER A 297 14.45 -8.17 29.34
N PHE A 298 13.85 -8.35 28.16
CA PHE A 298 14.43 -9.12 27.06
C PHE A 298 15.49 -8.36 26.25
N GLY A 299 15.79 -7.11 26.62
CA GLY A 299 16.84 -6.29 25.99
C GLY A 299 16.39 -5.52 24.74
N TYR A 300 15.09 -5.42 24.49
CA TYR A 300 14.56 -4.63 23.37
C TYR A 300 14.66 -3.13 23.62
N TYR A 301 14.93 -2.38 22.55
CA TYR A 301 14.81 -0.92 22.56
C TYR A 301 13.36 -0.53 22.27
N LEU A 302 12.50 -0.91 23.22
CA LEU A 302 11.05 -1.05 22.98
C LEU A 302 10.39 0.16 22.33
N ASP A 303 10.71 1.37 22.79
CA ASP A 303 10.05 2.58 22.31
C ASP A 303 10.38 2.85 20.82
N ILE A 304 11.65 2.71 20.40
CA ILE A 304 12.04 2.89 18.99
C ILE A 304 11.62 1.69 18.12
N ASP A 305 11.73 0.46 18.63
CA ASP A 305 11.36 -0.74 17.87
C ASP A 305 9.84 -0.75 17.58
N ILE A 306 8.99 -0.35 18.55
CA ILE A 306 7.54 -0.20 18.32
C ILE A 306 7.27 0.88 17.28
N ASP A 307 7.91 2.04 17.38
CA ASP A 307 7.71 3.13 16.42
C ASP A 307 8.07 2.69 15.00
N ILE A 308 9.15 1.92 14.82
CA ILE A 308 9.54 1.33 13.54
C ILE A 308 8.48 0.34 13.02
N LEU A 309 7.95 -0.52 13.88
CA LEU A 309 6.89 -1.46 13.49
C LEU A 309 5.58 -0.73 13.10
N VAL A 310 5.23 0.36 13.78
CA VAL A 310 4.10 1.24 13.42
C VAL A 310 4.36 1.93 12.09
N ASP A 311 5.55 2.50 11.92
CA ASP A 311 5.93 3.24 10.73
C ASP A 311 5.92 2.36 9.48
N LYS A 312 6.28 1.08 9.61
CA LYS A 312 6.21 0.07 8.55
C LYS A 312 4.84 -0.62 8.39
N SER A 313 3.81 -0.16 9.10
CA SER A 313 2.45 -0.75 9.08
C SER A 313 2.41 -2.24 9.44
N LEU A 314 3.33 -2.72 10.28
CA LEU A 314 3.33 -4.09 10.81
C LEU A 314 2.50 -4.22 12.08
N ILE A 315 2.36 -3.12 12.82
CA ILE A 315 1.39 -2.95 13.90
C ILE A 315 0.71 -1.59 13.76
N SER A 316 -0.37 -1.38 14.50
CA SER A 316 -1.06 -0.10 14.58
C SER A 316 -1.24 0.32 16.03
N ARG A 317 -1.24 1.63 16.25
CA ARG A 317 -1.45 2.25 17.56
C ARG A 317 -2.79 2.98 17.55
N SER A 318 -3.62 2.70 18.54
CA SER A 318 -4.90 3.41 18.74
C SER A 318 -4.71 4.74 19.44
N LYS A 319 -5.79 5.52 19.52
CA LYS A 319 -5.84 6.80 20.27
C LYS A 319 -5.58 6.65 21.76
N TYR A 320 -5.74 5.44 22.32
CA TYR A 320 -5.48 5.13 23.72
C TYR A 320 -4.12 4.42 23.91
N GLU A 321 -3.19 4.63 22.97
CA GLU A 321 -1.86 4.02 22.93
C GLU A 321 -1.82 2.48 22.80
N ARG A 322 -2.97 1.80 22.81
CA ARG A 322 -3.04 0.34 22.62
C ARG A 322 -2.50 -0.04 21.25
N LEU A 323 -1.64 -1.05 21.23
CA LEU A 323 -1.11 -1.63 20.01
C LEU A 323 -2.07 -2.70 19.48
N PHE A 324 -2.07 -2.90 18.16
CA PHE A 324 -2.82 -3.94 17.46
C PHE A 324 -1.97 -4.52 16.34
N MET A 325 -1.90 -5.85 16.25
CA MET A 325 -1.32 -6.57 15.12
C MET A 325 -2.44 -7.25 14.32
N HIS A 326 -2.42 -7.09 13.00
CA HIS A 326 -3.38 -7.73 12.10
C HIS A 326 -3.24 -9.26 12.18
N ASP A 327 -4.33 -10.02 12.17
CA ASP A 327 -4.26 -11.47 12.43
C ASP A 327 -3.47 -12.24 11.35
N LEU A 328 -3.53 -11.83 10.09
CA LEU A 328 -2.65 -12.35 9.05
C LEU A 328 -1.15 -12.11 9.31
N LEU A 329 -0.78 -10.99 9.97
CA LEU A 329 0.60 -10.75 10.40
C LEU A 329 0.98 -11.64 11.59
N LYS A 330 0.06 -11.85 12.54
CA LYS A 330 0.26 -12.82 13.64
C LYS A 330 0.49 -14.23 13.08
N LYS A 331 -0.39 -14.68 12.19
CA LYS A 331 -0.28 -15.99 11.51
C LYS A 331 1.02 -16.11 10.71
N MET A 332 1.49 -15.02 10.10
CA MET A 332 2.79 -14.98 9.45
C MET A 332 3.93 -15.18 10.44
N GLY A 333 3.99 -14.40 11.52
CA GLY A 333 5.05 -14.52 12.52
C GLY A 333 5.09 -15.90 13.18
N GLN A 334 3.93 -16.44 13.57
CA GLN A 334 3.82 -17.80 14.11
C GLN A 334 4.32 -18.87 13.13
N LYS A 335 4.07 -18.68 11.82
CA LYS A 335 4.57 -19.58 10.78
C LYS A 335 6.09 -19.50 10.60
N ILE A 336 6.68 -18.32 10.81
CA ILE A 336 8.14 -18.12 10.79
C ILE A 336 8.76 -18.84 11.99
N VAL A 337 8.24 -18.60 13.20
CA VAL A 337 8.73 -19.23 14.44
C VAL A 337 8.68 -20.76 14.36
N ARG A 338 7.55 -21.33 13.90
CA ARG A 338 7.42 -22.79 13.71
C ARG A 338 8.43 -23.40 12.72
N ARG A 339 8.97 -22.60 11.78
CA ARG A 339 10.00 -23.07 10.85
C ARG A 339 11.39 -23.00 11.46
N GLU A 340 11.65 -21.98 12.28
CA GLU A 340 12.93 -21.77 12.93
C GLU A 340 13.12 -22.70 14.15
N CYS A 341 12.04 -23.01 14.86
CA CYS A 341 12.03 -23.89 16.03
C CYS A 341 10.89 -24.92 15.93
N PRO A 342 11.08 -26.04 15.21
CA PRO A 342 10.04 -27.08 15.06
C PRO A 342 9.65 -27.75 16.38
N GLU A 343 10.58 -27.79 17.34
CA GLU A 343 10.45 -28.54 18.60
C GLU A 343 9.88 -27.68 19.75
N GLU A 344 10.04 -26.35 19.71
CA GLU A 344 9.54 -25.40 20.71
C GLU A 344 8.96 -24.14 20.04
N PRO A 345 7.74 -24.21 19.47
CA PRO A 345 7.18 -23.12 18.68
C PRO A 345 6.63 -21.92 19.48
N GLY A 346 6.92 -21.84 20.79
CA GLY A 346 6.41 -20.82 21.71
C GLY A 346 5.18 -21.26 22.50
#